data_AF-A0A0R1PW31-F1
#
_entry.id   AF-A0A0R1PW31-F1
#
_cell.length_a   1.000
_cell.length_b   1.000
_cell.length_c   1.000
_cell.angle_alpha   90.00
_cell.angle_beta   90.00
_cell.angle_gamma   90.00
#
_symmetry.space_group_name_H-M   'P 1'
#
loop_
_entity.id
_entity.type
_entity.pdbx_description
1 polymer ?
#
loop_
_entity_poly.entity_id
_entity_poly.type
_entity_poly.pdbx_seq_one_letter_code
_entity_poly.pdbx_strand_id
1 'polypeptide(L)'
;MDPEKRKVLGYKIGDTMTAELATSALQMALDKHRKPLIIHSDMGSQYTSAEFNIKCQNYGLKHSYSLKGHPYDNGRMEALHSI
;
A
#
# COMPACT_ATOMS: atom_id res chain seq x y z
N MET A 1 -0.66 5.22 -3.02
CA MET A 1 -0.84 6.48 -3.77
C MET A 1 -0.56 7.66 -2.85
N ASP A 2 0.09 8.72 -3.33
CA ASP A 2 0.19 9.99 -2.60
C ASP A 2 -1.16 10.72 -2.64
N PRO A 3 -1.79 11.03 -1.49
CA PRO A 3 -3.13 11.57 -1.47
C PRO A 3 -3.22 13.02 -1.97
N GLU A 4 -2.16 13.80 -1.89
CA GLU A 4 -2.15 15.22 -2.25
C GLU A 4 -1.84 15.40 -3.74
N LYS A 5 -0.86 14.65 -4.25
CA LYS A 5 -0.37 14.71 -5.63
C LYS A 5 -1.06 13.72 -6.56
N ARG A 6 -1.93 12.87 -6.03
CA ARG A 6 -2.61 11.77 -6.74
C ARG A 6 -1.64 10.89 -7.55
N LYS A 7 -0.42 10.71 -7.04
CA LYS A 7 0.66 10.04 -7.75
C LYS A 7 0.88 8.63 -7.22
N VAL A 8 1.10 7.68 -8.12
CA VAL A 8 1.59 6.34 -7.76
C VAL A 8 3.08 6.46 -7.46
N LEU A 9 3.47 6.15 -6.22
CA LEU A 9 4.86 6.26 -5.75
C LEU A 9 5.68 4.99 -6.04
N GLY A 10 5.02 3.85 -6.22
CA GLY A 10 5.64 2.58 -6.56
C GLY A 10 4.56 1.57 -6.93
N TYR A 11 4.86 0.70 -7.88
CA TYR A 11 4.00 -0.39 -8.30
C TYR A 11 4.86 -1.58 -8.69
N LYS A 12 4.29 -2.78 -8.56
CA LYS A 12 4.88 -4.01 -9.10
C LYS A 12 3.75 -4.86 -9.64
N ILE A 13 3.95 -5.37 -10.84
CA ILE A 13 2.97 -6.20 -11.55
C ILE A 13 3.46 -7.64 -11.45
N GLY A 14 2.55 -8.55 -11.12
CA GLY A 14 2.80 -9.98 -11.15
C GLY A 14 1.48 -10.70 -11.42
N ASP A 15 1.59 -11.97 -11.76
CA ASP A 15 0.46 -12.80 -12.19
C ASP A 15 -0.56 -13.07 -11.06
N THR A 16 -0.08 -13.06 -9.81
CA THR A 16 -0.89 -13.30 -8.62
C THR A 16 -0.71 -12.18 -7.61
N MET A 17 -1.80 -11.71 -6.99
CA MET A 17 -1.76 -10.69 -5.95
C MET A 17 -1.17 -11.25 -4.64
N THR A 18 0.16 -11.14 -4.46
CA THR A 18 0.88 -11.66 -3.28
C THR A 18 1.37 -10.56 -2.33
N ALA A 19 1.63 -10.94 -1.08
CA ALA A 19 2.29 -10.06 -0.09
C ALA A 19 3.68 -9.60 -0.55
N GLU A 20 4.39 -10.43 -1.31
CA GLU A 20 5.70 -10.09 -1.88
C GLU A 20 5.62 -8.95 -2.90
N LEU A 21 4.59 -8.94 -3.75
CA LEU A 21 4.36 -7.83 -4.68
C LEU A 21 4.04 -6.54 -3.94
N ALA A 22 3.17 -6.60 -2.92
CA ALA A 22 2.81 -5.45 -2.09
C ALA A 22 4.03 -4.87 -1.36
N THR A 23 4.84 -5.74 -0.73
CA THR A 23 6.07 -5.33 -0.03
C THR A 23 7.14 -4.80 -0.97
N SER A 24 7.25 -5.35 -2.18
CA SER A 24 8.18 -4.85 -3.21
C SER A 24 7.76 -3.48 -3.74
N ALA A 25 6.47 -3.27 -3.98
CA ALA A 25 5.93 -1.98 -4.42
C ALA A 25 6.16 -0.90 -3.35
N LEU A 26 5.95 -1.26 -2.08
CA LEU A 26 6.29 -0.41 -0.94
C LEU A 26 7.78 -0.06 -0.91
N GLN A 27 8.65 -1.05 -1.07
CA GLN A 27 10.09 -0.83 -1.11
C GLN A 27 10.51 0.15 -2.20
N MET A 28 9.97 -0.01 -3.41
CA MET A 28 10.25 0.88 -4.53
C MET A 28 9.80 2.32 -4.24
N ALA A 29 8.64 2.50 -3.61
CA ALA A 29 8.14 3.80 -3.23
C ALA A 29 9.04 4.49 -2.20
N LEU A 30 9.56 3.74 -1.21
CA LEU A 30 10.44 4.27 -0.17
C LEU A 30 11.84 4.61 -0.67
N ASP A 31 12.33 3.88 -1.69
CA ASP A 31 13.63 4.13 -2.31
C ASP A 31 13.63 5.42 -3.16
N LYS A 32 12.55 5.63 -3.92
CA LYS A 32 12.44 6.76 -4.86
C LYS A 32 11.83 8.03 -4.26
N HIS A 33 11.15 7.93 -3.13
CA HIS A 33 10.40 9.03 -2.56
C HIS A 33 10.65 9.19 -1.06
N ARG A 34 10.32 10.38 -0.55
CA ARG A 34 10.39 10.66 0.88
C ARG A 34 9.50 9.67 1.64
N LYS A 35 10.08 9.01 2.62
CA LYS A 35 9.40 8.09 3.53
C LYS A 35 8.15 8.75 4.14
N PRO A 36 6.93 8.19 3.92
CA PRO A 36 5.72 8.70 4.55
C PRO A 36 5.71 8.35 6.04
N LEU A 37 4.90 9.05 6.84
CA LEU A 37 4.71 8.72 8.27
C LEU A 37 3.67 7.60 8.45
N ILE A 38 2.65 7.58 7.58
CA ILE A 38 1.52 6.66 7.65
C ILE A 38 1.31 6.04 6.27
N ILE A 39 1.08 4.73 6.24
CA ILE A 39 0.55 4.01 5.08
C ILE A 39 -0.86 3.59 5.40
N HIS A 40 -1.78 3.93 4.51
CA HIS A 40 -3.17 3.48 4.60
C HIS A 40 -3.43 2.41 3.54
N SER A 41 -3.98 1.27 3.95
CA SER A 41 -4.36 0.17 3.06
C SER A 41 -5.69 -0.45 3.49
N ASP A 42 -6.33 -1.20 2.61
CA ASP A 42 -7.46 -2.05 2.98
C ASP A 42 -7.00 -3.27 3.82
N MET A 43 -7.94 -3.97 4.47
CA MET A 43 -7.69 -5.20 5.23
C MET A 43 -7.38 -6.45 4.36
N GLY A 44 -7.05 -6.29 3.08
CA GLY A 44 -6.62 -7.36 2.20
C GLY A 44 -5.51 -8.24 2.79
N SER A 45 -5.52 -9.53 2.47
CA SER A 45 -4.58 -10.52 3.01
C SER A 45 -3.11 -10.20 2.70
N GLN A 46 -2.84 -9.48 1.61
CA GLN A 46 -1.49 -9.07 1.22
C GLN A 46 -0.94 -7.98 2.15
N TYR A 47 -1.79 -7.02 2.56
CA TYR A 47 -1.40 -5.90 3.41
C TYR A 47 -1.45 -6.27 4.90
N THR A 48 -2.35 -7.17 5.29
CA THR A 48 -2.42 -7.71 6.66
C THR A 48 -1.37 -8.81 6.93
N SER A 49 -0.62 -9.23 5.91
CA SER A 49 0.45 -10.22 6.05
C SER A 49 1.53 -9.78 7.04
N ALA A 50 2.15 -10.77 7.71
CA ALA A 50 3.26 -10.52 8.62
C ALA A 50 4.43 -9.85 7.91
N GLU A 51 4.76 -10.28 6.68
CA GLU A 51 5.84 -9.71 5.88
C GLU A 51 5.64 -8.21 5.62
N PHE A 52 4.41 -7.80 5.28
CA PHE A 52 4.10 -6.39 5.05
C PHE A 52 4.21 -5.55 6.32
N ASN A 53 3.69 -6.05 7.43
CA ASN A 53 3.78 -5.36 8.72
C ASN A 53 5.22 -5.24 9.23
N ILE A 54 6.02 -6.31 9.14
CA ILE A 54 7.44 -6.29 9.49
C ILE A 54 8.18 -5.25 8.65
N LYS A 55 7.89 -5.19 7.34
CA LYS A 55 8.51 -4.20 6.45
C LYS A 55 8.14 -2.77 6.85
N CYS A 56 6.87 -2.51 7.11
CA CYS A 56 6.42 -1.21 7.62
C CYS A 56 7.14 -0.84 8.93
N GLN A 57 7.27 -1.76 9.87
CA GLN A 57 7.98 -1.52 11.14
C GLN A 57 9.47 -1.27 10.96
N ASN A 58 10.16 -2.05 10.12
CA ASN A 58 11.59 -1.86 9.80
C ASN A 58 11.84 -0.47 9.20
N TYR A 59 10.91 -0.02 8.36
CA TYR A 59 10.92 1.32 7.82
C TYR A 59 10.31 2.34 8.75
N GLY A 60 9.91 2.04 9.99
CA GLY A 60 9.32 2.99 10.93
C GLY A 60 8.08 3.72 10.40
N LEU A 61 7.23 2.99 9.67
CA LEU A 61 5.98 3.44 9.07
C LEU A 61 4.82 3.01 9.95
N LYS A 62 3.86 3.90 10.20
CA LYS A 62 2.62 3.52 10.87
C LYS A 62 1.64 2.95 9.84
N HIS A 63 1.26 1.70 10.01
CA HIS A 63 0.29 1.06 9.13
C HIS A 63 -1.14 1.32 9.65
N SER A 64 -1.99 1.90 8.82
CA SER A 64 -3.40 2.15 9.06
C SER A 64 -4.22 1.29 8.10
N TYR A 65 -5.31 0.72 8.60
CA TYR A 65 -6.22 -0.08 7.79
C TYR A 65 -7.57 0.64 7.61
N SER A 66 -8.21 0.43 6.47
CA SER A 66 -9.63 0.78 6.29
C SER A 66 -10.50 -0.10 7.18
N LEU A 67 -11.63 0.43 7.66
CA LEU A 67 -12.57 -0.35 8.48
C LEU A 67 -13.29 -1.41 7.62
N LYS A 68 -13.53 -2.58 8.21
CA LYS A 68 -14.30 -3.65 7.57
C LYS A 68 -15.68 -3.14 7.14
N GLY A 69 -15.97 -3.19 5.84
CA GLY A 69 -17.25 -2.77 5.27
C GLY A 69 -17.31 -1.33 4.74
N HIS A 70 -16.18 -0.61 4.68
CA HIS A 70 -16.10 0.75 4.10
C HIS A 70 -15.36 0.77 2.74
N PRO A 71 -16.00 0.37 1.63
CA PRO A 71 -15.37 0.36 0.30
C PRO A 71 -15.00 1.77 -0.21
N TYR A 72 -15.61 2.82 0.36
CA TYR A 72 -15.33 4.21 -0.01
C TYR A 72 -13.89 4.65 0.33
N ASP A 73 -13.27 4.05 1.35
CA ASP A 73 -11.90 4.42 1.76
C ASP A 73 -10.86 3.95 0.73
N ASN A 74 -11.09 2.77 0.15
CA ASN A 74 -10.28 2.23 -0.94
C ASN A 74 -10.65 2.80 -2.33
N GLY A 75 -11.72 3.60 -2.43
CA GLY A 75 -12.26 4.09 -3.69
C GLY A 75 -11.25 4.85 -4.56
N ARG A 76 -10.23 5.46 -3.95
CA ARG A 76 -9.15 6.16 -4.68
C ARG A 76 -8.20 5.21 -5.40
N MET A 77 -7.92 4.05 -4.80
CA MET A 77 -7.11 3.01 -5.42
C MET A 77 -7.94 2.19 -6.42
N GLU A 78 -9.22 1.94 -6.11
CA GLU A 78 -10.16 1.28 -7.05
C GLU A 78 -10.35 2.10 -8.33
N ALA A 79 -10.46 3.44 -8.21
CA ALA A 79 -10.55 4.34 -9.37
C ALA A 79 -9.28 4.31 -10.25
N LEU A 80 -8.11 3.96 -9.69
CA LEU A 80 -6.88 3.77 -10.46
C LEU A 80 -6.90 2.45 -11.25
N HIS A 81 -7.58 1.42 -10.76
CA HIS A 81 -7.74 0.12 -11.43
C HIS A 81 -8.87 0.10 -12.48
N SER A 82 -9.70 1.14 -12.54
CA SER A 82 -10.84 1.23 -13.46
C SER A 82 -10.49 1.80 -14.85
N ILE A 83 -9.21 1.78 -15.24
CA ILE A 83 -8.74 2.30 -16.54
C ILE A 83 -8.25 1.20 -17.47
#